data_AF-A0A7S2Z3F0-F1
#
_entry.id   AF-A0A7S2Z3F0-F1
#
_cell.length_a   1.000
_cell.length_b   1.000
_cell.length_c   1.000
_cell.angle_alpha   90.00
_cell.angle_beta   90.00
_cell.angle_gamma   90.00
#
_symmetry.space_group_name_H-M   'P 1'
#
loop_
_entity.id
_entity.type
_entity.pdbx_description
1 polymer ?
#
loop_
_entity_poly.entity_id
_entity_poly.type
_entity_poly.pdbx_seq_one_letter_code
_entity_poly.pdbx_strand_id
1 'polypeptide(L)'
;DVISRLATEGVKVAPKKLLLYNNLLSNSSCMQCAEESWVVLQSQLDSASLCIKPSADGCSTGVARLRNANDLKLYSSAVTANMASIPPNTLTDQRSPIPLPENAFCPFIVEPFIETADIQI
;
A
#
# COMPACT_ATOMS: atom_id res chain seq x y z
N ASP A 1 -7.01 8.09 -25.51
CA ASP A 1 -5.86 7.16 -25.48
C ASP A 1 -6.39 5.72 -25.36
N VAL A 2 -5.53 4.71 -25.26
CA VAL A 2 -5.93 3.28 -25.13
C VAL A 2 -6.81 3.05 -23.90
N ILE A 3 -6.51 3.68 -22.76
CA ILE A 3 -7.28 3.55 -21.52
C ILE A 3 -8.71 4.07 -21.72
N SER A 4 -8.85 5.24 -22.35
CA SER A 4 -10.18 5.82 -22.62
C SER A 4 -11.05 4.91 -23.51
N ARG A 5 -10.45 4.26 -24.53
CA ARG A 5 -11.17 3.32 -25.41
C ARG A 5 -11.61 2.06 -24.69
N LEU A 6 -10.72 1.47 -23.89
CA LEU A 6 -11.03 0.26 -23.13
C LEU A 6 -12.09 0.50 -22.05
N ALA A 7 -12.13 1.70 -21.45
CA ALA A 7 -13.17 2.09 -20.50
C ALA A 7 -14.57 2.07 -21.15
N THR A 8 -14.71 2.55 -22.38
CA THR A 8 -15.94 2.45 -23.19
C THR A 8 -16.34 1.01 -23.53
N GLU A 9 -15.38 0.08 -23.55
CA GLU A 9 -15.60 -1.36 -23.75
C GLU A 9 -15.89 -2.10 -22.42
N GLY A 10 -16.09 -1.35 -21.33
CA GLY A 10 -16.42 -1.88 -20.01
C GLY A 10 -15.20 -2.31 -19.17
N VAL A 11 -13.98 -2.14 -19.67
CA VAL A 11 -12.75 -2.43 -18.92
C VAL A 11 -12.49 -1.31 -17.91
N LYS A 12 -12.72 -1.61 -16.63
CA LYS A 12 -12.44 -0.68 -15.52
C LYS A 12 -11.09 -0.98 -14.90
N VAL A 13 -10.29 0.05 -14.67
CA VAL A 13 -9.01 -0.06 -13.95
C VAL A 13 -9.21 0.55 -12.57
N ALA A 14 -8.82 -0.17 -11.51
CA ALA A 14 -8.83 0.40 -10.17
C ALA A 14 -7.89 1.61 -10.11
N PRO A 15 -8.32 2.74 -9.51
CA PRO A 15 -7.47 3.90 -9.35
C PRO A 15 -6.24 3.50 -8.52
N LYS A 16 -5.07 4.04 -8.87
CA LYS A 16 -3.82 3.76 -8.17
C LYS A 16 -3.03 5.03 -7.96
N LYS A 17 -2.28 5.10 -6.86
CA LYS A 17 -1.42 6.22 -6.51
C LYS A 17 0.02 5.76 -6.35
N LEU A 18 0.94 6.58 -6.85
CA LEU A 18 2.35 6.36 -6.65
C LEU A 18 2.77 7.04 -5.34
N LEU A 19 3.41 6.29 -4.46
CA LEU A 19 4.08 6.82 -3.29
C LEU A 19 5.59 6.70 -3.50
N LEU A 20 6.32 7.80 -3.42
CA LEU A 20 7.77 7.78 -3.55
C LEU A 20 8.41 7.46 -2.19
N TYR A 21 9.67 7.01 -2.22
CA TYR A 21 10.42 6.72 -1.00
C TYR A 21 10.47 7.91 -0.02
N ASN A 22 10.56 9.14 -0.52
CA ASN A 22 10.52 10.35 0.32
C ASN A 22 9.18 10.53 1.04
N ASN A 23 8.06 10.09 0.46
CA ASN A 23 6.79 10.08 1.17
C ASN A 23 6.81 9.09 2.34
N LEU A 24 7.42 7.92 2.15
CA LEU A 24 7.61 6.93 3.22
C LEU A 24 8.53 7.46 4.32
N LEU A 25 9.60 8.19 3.98
CA LEU A 25 10.45 8.86 4.98
C LEU A 25 9.65 9.85 5.83
N SER A 26 8.84 10.72 5.21
CA SER A 26 7.98 11.65 5.94
C SER A 26 6.97 10.93 6.83
N ASN A 27 6.30 9.90 6.31
CA ASN A 27 5.32 9.12 7.07
C ASN A 27 5.95 8.36 8.25
N SER A 28 7.17 7.85 8.07
CA SER A 28 7.88 7.10 9.10
C SER A 28 8.32 7.99 10.28
N SER A 29 8.68 9.24 9.99
CA SER A 29 9.28 10.18 10.94
C SER A 29 8.25 10.97 11.74
N CYS A 30 7.02 11.11 11.25
CA CYS A 30 5.99 11.94 11.88
C CYS A 30 4.59 11.31 11.71
N MET A 31 3.88 11.14 12.83
CA MET A 31 2.50 10.61 12.80
C MET A 31 1.54 11.53 12.04
N GLN A 32 1.66 12.85 12.23
CA GLN A 32 0.85 13.84 11.52
C GLN A 32 1.03 13.73 9.99
N CYS A 33 2.25 13.51 9.51
CA CYS A 33 2.51 13.32 8.08
C CYS A 33 1.85 12.04 7.53
N ALA A 34 1.83 10.97 8.32
CA ALA A 34 1.14 9.75 7.95
C ALA A 34 -0.39 9.93 7.94
N GLU A 35 -0.97 10.68 8.87
CA GLU A 35 -2.39 11.01 8.90
C GLU A 35 -2.81 11.84 7.69
N GLU A 36 -2.05 12.89 7.36
CA GLU A 36 -2.30 13.72 6.18
C GLU A 36 -2.22 12.90 4.89
N SER A 37 -1.16 12.09 4.76
CA SER A 37 -1.01 11.17 3.61
C SER A 37 -2.17 10.18 3.53
N TRP A 38 -2.60 9.63 4.66
CA TRP A 38 -3.71 8.68 4.73
C TRP A 38 -5.01 9.32 4.27
N VAL A 39 -5.36 10.51 4.78
CA VAL A 39 -6.59 11.23 4.39
C VAL A 39 -6.60 11.52 2.89
N VAL A 40 -5.47 11.96 2.34
CA VAL A 40 -5.33 12.21 0.90
C VAL A 40 -5.51 10.93 0.08
N LEU A 41 -4.83 9.84 0.47
CA LEU A 41 -4.93 8.56 -0.23
C LEU A 41 -6.34 7.99 -0.16
N GLN A 42 -6.95 8.00 1.03
CA GLN A 42 -8.30 7.50 1.27
C GLN A 42 -9.33 8.26 0.42
N SER A 43 -9.24 9.59 0.39
CA SER A 43 -10.13 10.43 -0.41
C SER A 43 -9.95 10.22 -1.91
N GLN A 44 -8.70 10.08 -2.39
CA GLN A 44 -8.43 9.93 -3.82
C GLN A 44 -8.72 8.53 -4.36
N LEU A 45 -8.69 7.51 -3.51
CA LEU A 45 -8.92 6.12 -3.87
C LEU A 45 -10.33 5.64 -3.48
N ASP A 46 -11.11 6.46 -2.78
CA ASP A 46 -12.48 6.18 -2.33
C ASP A 46 -12.62 4.79 -1.69
N SER A 47 -11.78 4.51 -0.68
CA SER A 47 -11.72 3.20 -0.06
C SER A 47 -11.35 3.25 1.42
N ALA A 48 -12.08 2.51 2.25
CA ALA A 48 -11.86 2.47 3.69
C ALA A 48 -10.52 1.81 4.10
N SER A 49 -10.01 0.89 3.27
CA SER A 49 -8.71 0.25 3.47
C SER A 49 -7.95 0.18 2.15
N LEU A 50 -6.63 0.29 2.22
CA LEU A 50 -5.76 0.39 1.06
C LEU A 50 -4.84 -0.82 0.98
N CYS A 51 -4.41 -1.16 -0.22
CA CYS A 51 -3.31 -2.09 -0.46
C CYS A 51 -2.09 -1.27 -0.87
N ILE A 52 -0.93 -1.52 -0.24
CA ILE A 52 0.36 -0.94 -0.63
C ILE A 52 1.29 -2.06 -1.09
N LYS A 53 2.07 -1.80 -2.14
CA LYS A 53 3.09 -2.74 -2.63
C LYS A 53 4.25 -2.05 -3.35
N PRO A 54 5.47 -2.60 -3.29
CA PRO A 54 6.56 -2.21 -4.18
C PRO A 54 6.11 -2.26 -5.65
N SER A 55 6.53 -1.28 -6.45
CA SER A 55 6.22 -1.27 -7.90
C SER A 55 7.07 -2.26 -8.70
N ALA A 56 8.23 -2.65 -8.16
CA ALA A 56 9.26 -3.41 -8.89
C ALA A 56 9.18 -4.94 -8.72
N ASP A 57 8.45 -5.46 -7.71
CA ASP A 57 8.51 -6.88 -7.37
C ASP A 57 7.25 -7.64 -7.78
N GLY A 58 7.41 -8.54 -8.76
CA GLY A 58 6.34 -9.41 -9.26
C GLY A 58 6.03 -10.66 -8.41
N CYS A 59 6.65 -10.80 -7.22
CA CYS A 59 6.56 -12.01 -6.38
C CYS A 59 5.68 -11.85 -5.12
N SER A 60 4.81 -10.84 -5.08
CA SER A 60 3.98 -10.49 -3.90
C SER A 60 4.78 -10.08 -2.64
N THR A 61 6.08 -9.79 -2.78
CA THR A 61 6.90 -9.22 -1.70
C THR A 61 6.40 -7.83 -1.33
N GLY A 62 6.31 -7.55 -0.03
CA GLY A 62 5.98 -6.24 0.51
C GLY A 62 4.52 -5.82 0.34
N VAL A 63 3.62 -6.70 -0.10
CA VAL A 63 2.19 -6.38 -0.22
C VAL A 63 1.57 -6.34 1.17
N ALA A 64 0.92 -5.23 1.52
CA ALA A 64 0.23 -5.06 2.80
C ALA A 64 -1.14 -4.42 2.65
N ARG A 65 -2.10 -4.88 3.47
CA ARG A 65 -3.35 -4.14 3.72
C ARG A 65 -3.12 -3.12 4.81
N LEU A 66 -3.45 -1.87 4.53
CA LEU A 66 -3.45 -0.75 5.46
C LEU A 66 -4.90 -0.39 5.78
N ARG A 67 -5.26 -0.29 7.05
CA ARG A 67 -6.61 0.07 7.49
C ARG A 67 -6.69 1.48 8.09
N ASN A 68 -5.56 2.07 8.41
CA ASN A 68 -5.48 3.38 9.03
C ASN A 68 -4.10 4.03 8.83
N ALA A 69 -3.96 5.28 9.25
CA ALA A 69 -2.71 6.03 9.19
C ALA A 69 -1.57 5.40 10.01
N ASN A 70 -1.87 4.70 11.10
CA ASN A 70 -0.85 4.04 11.90
C ASN A 70 -0.25 2.84 11.16
N ASP A 71 -1.05 2.06 10.45
CA ASP A 71 -0.55 1.01 9.55
C ASP A 71 0.37 1.61 8.47
N LEU A 72 -0.02 2.74 7.86
CA LEU A 72 0.80 3.43 6.87
C LEU A 72 2.15 3.87 7.45
N LYS A 73 2.16 4.43 8.67
CA LYS A 73 3.38 4.81 9.38
C LYS A 73 4.25 3.60 9.66
N LEU A 74 3.71 2.53 10.24
CA LEU A 74 4.46 1.33 10.60
C LEU A 74 5.05 0.64 9.37
N TYR A 75 4.28 0.52 8.29
CA TYR A 75 4.77 0.03 7.01
C TYR A 75 5.93 0.90 6.49
N SER A 76 5.75 2.22 6.50
CA SER A 76 6.79 3.18 6.07
C SER A 76 8.05 3.06 6.92
N SER A 77 7.92 2.93 8.25
CA SER A 77 9.04 2.72 9.17
C SER A 77 9.79 1.43 8.87
N ALA A 78 9.10 0.32 8.60
CA ALA A 78 9.76 -0.94 8.30
C ALA A 78 10.53 -0.89 6.98
N VAL A 79 9.96 -0.27 5.95
CA VAL A 79 10.61 -0.06 4.65
C VAL A 79 11.84 0.82 4.79
N THR A 80 11.70 1.98 5.44
CA THR A 80 12.78 2.97 5.57
C THR A 80 13.90 2.52 6.51
N ALA A 81 13.60 1.63 7.46
CA ALA A 81 14.60 0.95 8.29
C ALA A 81 15.27 -0.25 7.59
N ASN A 82 14.92 -0.52 6.32
CA ASN A 82 15.43 -1.64 5.53
C ASN A 82 15.28 -2.99 6.26
N MET A 83 14.14 -3.19 6.92
CA MET A 83 13.82 -4.46 7.58
C MET A 83 13.62 -5.56 6.54
N ALA A 84 14.05 -6.78 6.84
CA ALA A 84 13.82 -7.94 5.96
C ALA A 84 12.33 -8.35 5.88
N SER A 85 11.56 -8.08 6.94
CA SER A 85 10.13 -8.36 6.99
C SER A 85 9.42 -7.56 8.07
N ILE A 86 8.14 -7.28 7.86
CA ILE A 86 7.22 -6.80 8.90
C ILE A 86 6.73 -8.01 9.72
N PRO A 87 6.98 -8.06 11.05
CA PRO A 87 6.53 -9.17 11.89
C PRO A 87 4.99 -9.29 11.96
N PRO A 88 4.44 -10.47 12.31
CA PRO A 88 3.02 -10.64 12.61
C PRO A 88 2.50 -9.64 13.66
N ASN A 89 1.24 -9.24 13.52
CA ASN A 89 0.54 -8.33 14.44
C ASN A 89 1.17 -6.94 14.55
N THR A 90 1.98 -6.54 13.55
CA THR A 90 2.49 -5.16 13.48
C THR A 90 1.46 -4.25 12.84
N LEU A 91 0.82 -4.72 11.76
CA LEU A 91 -0.27 -4.00 11.09
C LEU A 91 -1.62 -4.55 11.55
N THR A 92 -2.66 -3.74 11.41
CA THR A 92 -4.03 -4.13 11.79
C THR A 92 -4.48 -5.38 11.02
N ASP A 93 -4.92 -6.42 11.75
CA ASP A 93 -5.35 -7.73 11.22
C ASP A 93 -4.31 -8.51 10.39
N GLN A 94 -3.03 -8.13 10.44
CA GLN A 94 -1.97 -8.83 9.73
C GLN A 94 -1.43 -10.01 10.56
N ARG A 95 -1.85 -11.24 10.23
CA ARG A 95 -1.48 -12.45 10.98
C ARG A 95 -0.18 -13.12 10.55
N SER A 96 0.24 -12.91 9.31
CA SER A 96 1.43 -13.54 8.71
C SER A 96 2.50 -12.49 8.43
N PRO A 97 3.79 -12.80 8.63
CA PRO A 97 4.85 -11.84 8.34
C PRO A 97 4.82 -11.38 6.89
N ILE A 98 5.16 -10.12 6.64
CA ILE A 98 5.25 -9.57 5.28
C ILE A 98 6.73 -9.44 4.92
N PRO A 99 7.28 -10.25 4.01
CA PRO A 99 8.65 -10.06 3.53
C PRO A 99 8.75 -8.71 2.81
N LEU A 100 9.83 -7.97 3.05
CA LEU A 100 10.10 -6.70 2.37
C LEU A 100 11.27 -6.88 1.39
N PRO A 101 11.32 -6.11 0.29
CA PRO A 101 12.42 -6.23 -0.65
C PRO A 101 13.71 -5.66 -0.09
N GLU A 102 14.84 -6.28 -0.43
CA GLU A 102 16.16 -5.73 -0.16
C GLU A 102 16.33 -4.42 -0.94
N ASN A 103 16.71 -3.34 -0.25
CA ASN A 103 16.93 -2.02 -0.85
C ASN A 103 15.66 -1.46 -1.52
N ALA A 104 14.63 -1.23 -0.71
CA ALA A 104 13.32 -0.74 -1.10
C ALA A 104 13.29 0.74 -1.58
N PHE A 105 14.26 1.17 -2.39
CA PHE A 105 14.30 2.49 -3.03
C PHE A 105 13.40 2.59 -4.26
N CYS A 106 12.50 1.63 -4.46
CA CYS A 106 11.53 1.67 -5.55
C CYS A 106 10.31 2.52 -5.17
N PRO A 107 9.58 3.05 -6.18
CA PRO A 107 8.25 3.61 -5.92
C PRO A 107 7.29 2.53 -5.42
N PHE A 108 6.29 2.95 -4.66
CA PHE A 108 5.23 2.10 -4.14
C PHE A 108 3.92 2.44 -4.82
N ILE A 109 3.10 1.42 -5.03
CA ILE A 109 1.74 1.56 -5.56
C ILE A 109 0.78 1.40 -4.40
N VAL A 110 -0.16 2.34 -4.29
CA VAL A 110 -1.30 2.28 -3.37
C VAL A 110 -2.58 2.18 -4.18
N GLU A 111 -3.42 1.21 -3.86
CA GLU A 111 -4.69 0.95 -4.54
C GLU A 111 -5.80 0.61 -3.52
N PRO A 112 -7.09 0.75 -3.89
CA PRO A 112 -8.19 0.31 -3.04
C PRO A 112 -8.04 -1.16 -2.69
N PHE A 113 -8.24 -1.51 -1.42
CA PHE A 113 -8.40 -2.92 -1.07
C PHE A 113 -9.79 -3.36 -1.50
N ILE A 114 -9.87 -4.34 -2.40
CA ILE A 114 -11.13 -4.93 -2.84
C ILE A 114 -11.42 -6.12 -1.94
N GLU A 115 -12.45 -5.99 -1.10
CA GLU A 115 -12.97 -7.11 -0.33
C GLU A 115 -13.70 -8.04 -1.30
N THR A 116 -13.10 -9.20 -1.54
CA THR A 116 -13.72 -10.27 -2.32
C THR A 116 -14.22 -11.32 -1.34
N ALA A 117 -15.31 -12.01 -1.71
CA ALA A 117 -15.82 -13.11 -0.89
C ALA A 117 -14.72 -14.16 -0.67
N ASP A 118 -14.63 -14.67 0.56
CA ASP A 118 -13.69 -15.75 0.87
C ASP A 118 -13.94 -16.92 -0.08
N ILE A 119 -12.88 -17.37 -0.76
CA ILE A 119 -12.92 -18.57 -1.59
C ILE A 119 -12.98 -19.76 -0.62
N GLN A 120 -14.17 -20.31 -0.44
CA GLN A 120 -14.36 -21.62 0.20
C GLN A 120 -13.87 -22.68 -0.80
N ILE A 121 -12.83 -23.43 -0.45
CA ILE A 121 -12.30 -24.58 -1.22
C ILE A 121 -12.80 -25.86 -0.58
#